data_AF-A0A949XFC4-F1
#
_entry.id   AF-A0A949XFC4-F1
#
_cell.length_a   1.000
_cell.length_b   1.000
_cell.length_c   1.000
_cell.angle_alpha   90.00
_cell.angle_beta   90.00
_cell.angle_gamma   90.00
#
_symmetry.space_group_name_H-M   'P 1'
#
loop_
_entity.id
_entity.type
_entity.pdbx_description
1 polymer ?
#
loop_
_entity_poly.entity_id
_entity_poly.type
_entity_poly.pdbx_seq_one_letter_code
_entity_poly.pdbx_strand_id
1 'polypeptide(L)'
;EEYFGERVRAQRGGAIPGAIHRDWRQALDESGAFKPVAQLRAEFERMGLRPEREIIPYCQGGYRSAHAYYALRLAGYPRVRNYLGSWGEWGNREDLPIEKPTRRRIRS
;
A
#
# COMPACT_ATOMS: atom_id res chain seq x y z
N GLU A 1 5.34 5.46 -9.42
CA GLU A 1 4.98 6.82 -9.86
C GLU A 1 4.32 7.60 -8.73
N GLU A 2 3.12 7.24 -8.29
CA GLU A 2 2.41 7.95 -7.20
C GLU A 2 3.23 7.96 -5.89
N TYR A 3 3.63 6.78 -5.39
CA TYR A 3 4.41 6.63 -4.15
C TYR A 3 5.75 7.38 -4.15
N PHE A 4 6.41 7.52 -5.30
CA PHE A 4 7.69 8.23 -5.43
C PHE A 4 7.51 9.74 -5.63
N GLY A 5 6.26 10.23 -5.69
CA GLY A 5 5.96 11.63 -6.01
C GLY A 5 6.23 12.02 -7.46
N GLU A 6 6.50 11.05 -8.35
CA GLU A 6 6.70 11.27 -9.80
C GLU A 6 5.38 11.62 -10.49
N ARG A 7 4.27 11.06 -9.98
CA ARG A 7 2.91 11.38 -10.43
C ARG A 7 2.12 11.99 -9.28
N VAL A 8 1.89 13.30 -9.36
CA VAL A 8 1.18 14.07 -8.34
C VAL A 8 -0.31 14.09 -8.63
N ARG A 9 -1.14 13.72 -7.65
CA ARG A 9 -2.62 13.62 -7.76
C ARG A 9 -3.37 14.32 -6.62
N ALA A 10 -2.65 15.11 -5.83
CA ALA A 10 -3.14 15.96 -4.76
C ALA A 10 -2.32 17.27 -4.81
N GLN A 11 -2.50 18.19 -3.87
CA GLN A 11 -1.65 19.38 -3.76
C GLN A 11 -0.16 19.02 -3.60
N ARG A 12 0.14 17.88 -2.95
CA ARG A 12 1.50 17.42 -2.67
C ARG A 12 1.70 15.97 -3.14
N GLY A 13 2.91 15.67 -3.62
CA GLY A 13 3.31 14.33 -4.08
C GLY A 13 4.32 13.65 -3.15
N GLY A 14 4.23 12.32 -3.04
CA GLY A 14 5.08 11.51 -2.17
C GLY A 14 4.32 10.36 -1.52
N ALA A 15 4.71 10.02 -0.30
CA ALA A 15 4.10 8.98 0.51
C ALA A 15 3.97 9.41 1.98
N ILE A 16 3.14 8.67 2.72
CA ILE A 16 3.07 8.78 4.18
C ILE A 16 4.40 8.28 4.75
N PRO A 17 5.03 8.98 5.72
CA PRO A 17 6.30 8.56 6.28
C PRO A 17 6.31 7.11 6.78
N GLY A 18 7.35 6.36 6.42
CA GLY A 18 7.50 4.94 6.80
C GLY A 18 6.57 3.96 6.07
N ALA A 19 5.73 4.43 5.13
CA ALA A 19 4.93 3.55 4.30
C ALA A 19 5.82 2.68 3.39
N ILE A 20 5.35 1.48 3.07
CA ILE A 20 5.95 0.61 2.04
C ILE A 20 5.02 0.51 0.83
N HIS A 21 5.59 0.27 -0.34
CA HIS A 21 4.84 0.27 -1.60
C HIS A 21 4.59 -1.15 -2.14
N ARG A 22 3.32 -1.44 -2.44
CA ARG A 22 2.87 -2.61 -3.19
C ARG A 22 1.71 -2.22 -4.09
N ASP A 23 1.76 -2.57 -5.37
CA ASP A 23 0.59 -2.40 -6.25
C ASP A 23 -0.48 -3.45 -5.89
N TRP A 24 -1.74 -3.03 -5.82
CA TRP A 24 -2.85 -3.91 -5.45
C TRP A 24 -3.02 -5.10 -6.42
N ARG A 25 -2.70 -4.91 -7.71
CA ARG A 25 -2.76 -5.96 -8.74
C ARG A 25 -1.80 -7.11 -8.46
N GLN A 26 -0.75 -6.88 -7.67
CA GLN A 26 0.18 -7.94 -7.29
C GLN A 26 -0.45 -9.00 -6.37
N ALA A 27 -1.64 -8.76 -5.81
CA ALA A 27 -2.40 -9.79 -5.08
C ALA A 27 -3.21 -10.72 -6.00
N LEU A 28 -3.28 -10.43 -7.29
CA LEU A 28 -4.05 -11.20 -8.25
C LEU A 28 -3.16 -12.16 -9.03
N ASP A 29 -3.72 -13.30 -9.45
CA ASP A 29 -3.15 -14.18 -10.45
C ASP A 29 -3.51 -13.73 -11.88
N GLU A 30 -3.08 -14.50 -12.88
CA GLU A 30 -3.31 -14.20 -14.29
C GLU A 30 -4.79 -14.24 -14.70
N SER A 31 -5.63 -14.97 -13.94
CA SER A 31 -7.08 -15.01 -14.15
C SER A 31 -7.80 -13.82 -13.54
N GLY A 32 -7.10 -13.00 -12.75
CA GLY A 32 -7.69 -11.90 -11.99
C GLY A 32 -8.30 -12.33 -10.65
N ALA A 33 -8.14 -13.58 -10.24
CA ALA A 33 -8.52 -14.05 -8.91
C ALA A 33 -7.44 -13.70 -7.88
N PHE A 34 -7.79 -13.67 -6.59
CA PHE A 34 -6.79 -13.56 -5.53
C PHE A 34 -5.86 -14.76 -5.57
N LYS A 35 -4.55 -14.51 -5.48
CA LYS A 35 -3.54 -15.57 -5.31
C LYS A 35 -3.87 -16.44 -4.09
N PRO A 36 -3.41 -17.71 -4.07
CA PRO A 36 -3.58 -18.59 -2.93
C PRO A 36 -3.12 -17.93 -1.61
N VAL A 37 -3.87 -18.17 -0.53
CA VAL A 37 -3.62 -17.59 0.80
C VAL A 37 -2.17 -17.76 1.27
N ALA A 38 -1.60 -18.95 1.08
CA ALA A 38 -0.21 -19.24 1.44
C ALA A 38 0.80 -18.35 0.66
N GLN A 39 0.54 -18.12 -0.63
CA GLN A 39 1.38 -17.25 -1.46
C GLN A 39 1.26 -15.79 -1.04
N LEU A 40 0.03 -15.29 -0.82
CA LEU A 40 -0.19 -13.93 -0.32
C LEU A 40 0.52 -13.71 1.02
N ARG A 41 0.39 -14.66 1.95
CA ARG A 41 1.04 -14.60 3.26
C ARG A 41 2.56 -14.52 3.13
N ALA A 42 3.16 -15.40 2.32
CA ALA A 42 4.60 -15.40 2.08
C ALA A 42 5.10 -14.11 1.38
N GLU A 43 4.31 -13.53 0.47
CA GLU A 43 4.60 -12.22 -0.13
C GLU A 43 4.59 -11.10 0.91
N PHE A 44 3.53 -11.03 1.74
CA PHE A 44 3.41 -10.02 2.78
C PHE A 44 4.50 -10.14 3.86
N GLU A 45 4.84 -11.36 4.28
CA GLU A 45 5.91 -11.60 5.26
C GLU A 45 7.29 -11.21 4.74
N ARG A 46 7.58 -11.42 3.43
CA ARG A 46 8.81 -10.96 2.77
C ARG A 46 8.91 -9.44 2.68
N MET A 47 7.77 -8.75 2.65
CA MET A 47 7.70 -7.30 2.76
C MET A 47 7.88 -6.78 4.20
N GLY A 48 8.06 -7.68 5.17
CA GLY A 48 8.19 -7.33 6.58
C GLY A 48 6.85 -7.11 7.29
N LEU A 49 5.72 -7.44 6.64
CA LEU A 49 4.43 -7.43 7.31
C LEU A 49 4.34 -8.61 8.29
N ARG A 50 3.67 -8.36 9.41
CA ARG A 50 3.55 -9.28 10.54
C ARG A 50 2.12 -9.25 11.07
N PRO A 51 1.46 -10.41 11.32
CA PRO A 51 0.10 -10.46 11.86
C PRO A 51 -0.06 -9.77 13.23
N GLU A 52 1.04 -9.59 13.95
CA GLU A 52 1.15 -8.91 15.25
C GLU A 52 1.11 -7.38 15.11
N ARG A 53 1.25 -6.84 13.91
CA ARG A 53 1.17 -5.39 13.66
C ARG A 53 -0.19 -5.02 13.08
N GLU A 54 -0.61 -3.79 13.37
CA GLU A 54 -1.73 -3.20 12.65
C GLU A 54 -1.27 -2.74 11.26
N ILE A 55 -2.07 -3.04 10.24
CA ILE A 55 -1.76 -2.70 8.85
C ILE A 55 -2.84 -1.78 8.30
N ILE A 56 -2.42 -0.63 7.78
CA ILE A 56 -3.32 0.40 7.25
C ILE A 56 -2.99 0.62 5.76
N PRO A 57 -3.61 -0.13 4.84
CA PRO A 57 -3.47 0.15 3.42
C PRO A 57 -4.16 1.47 3.06
N TYR A 58 -3.56 2.20 2.12
CA TYR A 58 -4.11 3.42 1.54
C TYR A 58 -3.75 3.51 0.06
N CYS A 59 -4.51 4.30 -0.71
CA CYS A 59 -4.20 4.60 -2.10
C CYS A 59 -4.46 6.08 -2.40
N GLN A 60 -5.22 6.42 -3.45
CA GLN A 60 -5.67 7.79 -3.69
C GLN A 60 -7.01 8.11 -3.00
N GLY A 61 -7.93 7.15 -2.90
CA GLY A 61 -9.29 7.39 -2.39
C GLY A 61 -9.96 6.14 -1.84
N GLY A 62 -9.19 5.27 -1.16
CA GLY A 62 -9.75 4.11 -0.45
C GLY A 62 -10.11 2.88 -1.29
N TYR A 63 -10.31 3.00 -2.61
CA TYR A 63 -10.81 1.90 -3.45
C TYR A 63 -9.76 0.82 -3.74
N ARG A 64 -8.57 1.17 -4.25
CA ARG A 64 -7.47 0.20 -4.44
C ARG A 64 -6.98 -0.39 -3.12
N SER A 65 -7.02 0.39 -2.04
CA SER A 65 -6.63 -0.07 -0.71
C SER A 65 -7.68 -0.96 -0.06
N ALA A 66 -8.97 -0.86 -0.43
CA ALA A 66 -9.99 -1.84 -0.04
C ALA A 66 -9.67 -3.24 -0.59
N HIS A 67 -9.15 -3.32 -1.81
CA HIS A 67 -8.68 -4.58 -2.38
C HIS A 67 -7.47 -5.15 -1.60
N ALA A 68 -6.49 -4.30 -1.27
CA ALA A 68 -5.35 -4.71 -0.44
C ALA A 68 -5.79 -5.12 0.98
N TYR A 69 -6.75 -4.40 1.57
CA TYR A 69 -7.38 -4.74 2.84
C TYR A 69 -7.94 -6.16 2.80
N TYR A 70 -8.72 -6.49 1.77
CA TYR A 70 -9.31 -7.82 1.66
C TYR A 70 -8.25 -8.91 1.47
N ALA A 71 -7.22 -8.67 0.64
CA ALA A 71 -6.10 -9.61 0.47
C ALA A 71 -5.36 -9.89 1.79
N LEU A 72 -5.12 -8.87 2.61
CA LEU A 72 -4.49 -9.01 3.92
C LEU A 72 -5.38 -9.81 4.90
N ARG A 73 -6.69 -9.54 4.90
CA ARG A 73 -7.66 -10.30 5.71
C ARG A 73 -7.71 -11.77 5.30
N LEU A 74 -7.77 -12.06 3.99
CA LEU A 74 -7.69 -13.41 3.45
C LEU A 74 -6.39 -14.12 3.85
N ALA A 75 -5.26 -13.41 3.87
CA ALA A 75 -3.96 -13.92 4.28
C ALA A 75 -3.81 -14.14 5.80
N GLY A 76 -4.88 -13.92 6.58
CA GLY A 76 -4.92 -14.17 8.02
C GLY A 76 -4.35 -13.04 8.87
N TYR A 77 -4.33 -11.80 8.38
CA TYR A 77 -3.94 -10.63 9.18
C TYR A 77 -5.14 -10.10 9.98
N PRO A 78 -5.13 -10.20 11.32
CA PRO A 78 -6.32 -9.93 12.14
C PRO A 78 -6.57 -8.45 12.39
N ARG A 79 -5.57 -7.58 12.21
CA ARG A 79 -5.66 -6.13 12.45
C ARG A 79 -5.32 -5.35 11.18
N VAL A 80 -6.34 -5.13 10.35
CA VAL A 80 -6.24 -4.34 9.12
C VAL A 80 -7.33 -3.28 9.14
N ARG A 81 -7.00 -2.03 8.79
CA ARG A 81 -7.99 -0.93 8.64
C ARG A 81 -7.74 -0.20 7.33
N ASN A 82 -8.76 -0.03 6.49
CA ASN A 82 -8.61 0.72 5.25
C ASN A 82 -8.69 2.23 5.52
N TYR A 83 -7.65 2.98 5.18
CA TYR A 83 -7.69 4.44 5.29
C TYR A 83 -8.42 5.04 4.08
N LEU A 84 -9.71 5.33 4.25
CA LEU A 84 -10.60 5.79 3.18
C LEU A 84 -10.18 7.14 2.57
N GLY A 85 -9.81 8.12 3.42
CA GLY A 85 -9.32 9.43 2.97
C GLY A 85 -8.06 9.33 2.11
N SER A 86 -7.19 8.36 2.43
CA SER A 86 -6.07 7.97 1.58
C SER A 86 -5.17 9.17 1.21
N TRP A 87 -4.44 9.12 0.10
CA TRP A 87 -3.63 10.23 -0.39
C TRP A 87 -4.46 11.44 -0.83
N GLY A 88 -5.74 11.24 -1.20
CA GLY A 88 -6.66 12.33 -1.51
C GLY A 88 -6.94 13.26 -0.32
N GLU A 89 -6.92 12.72 0.89
CA GLU A 89 -6.93 13.54 2.12
C GLU A 89 -5.52 13.95 2.52
N TRP A 90 -4.61 12.98 2.71
CA TRP A 90 -3.27 13.24 3.26
C TRP A 90 -2.45 14.21 2.41
N GLY A 91 -2.45 14.01 1.09
CA GLY A 91 -1.70 14.84 0.15
C GLY A 91 -2.22 16.29 0.06
N ASN A 92 -3.45 16.56 0.48
CA ASN A 92 -4.07 17.89 0.48
C ASN A 92 -4.01 18.62 1.84
N ARG A 93 -3.53 17.95 2.90
CA ARG A 93 -3.44 18.51 4.26
C ARG A 93 -2.04 19.04 4.59
N GLU A 94 -1.81 20.34 4.49
CA GLU A 94 -0.49 20.97 4.67
C GLU A 94 0.20 20.65 6.01
N ASP A 95 -0.59 20.35 7.05
CA ASP A 95 -0.12 20.03 8.40
C ASP A 95 0.45 18.61 8.57
N LEU A 96 0.28 17.73 7.57
CA LEU A 96 0.75 16.34 7.63
C LEU A 96 2.11 16.15 6.96
N PRO A 97 3.01 15.32 7.54
CA PRO A 97 4.32 15.06 6.99
C PRO A 97 4.26 14.21 5.71
N ILE A 98 5.26 14.37 4.84
CA ILE A 98 5.41 13.62 3.60
C ILE A 98 6.85 13.16 3.45
N GLU A 99 7.03 11.93 2.97
CA GLU A 99 8.31 11.45 2.45
C GLU A 99 8.29 11.40 0.92
N LYS A 100 9.46 11.55 0.29
CA LYS A 100 9.67 11.26 -1.13
C LYS A 100 10.63 10.08 -1.26
N PRO A 101 10.10 8.85 -1.23
CA PRO A 101 10.90 7.65 -1.41
C PRO A 101 11.70 7.74 -2.72
N THR A 102 12.94 7.25 -2.71
CA THR A 102 13.76 7.14 -3.92
C THR A 102 13.70 5.72 -4.47
N ARG A 103 13.70 5.58 -5.79
CA ARG A 103 13.94 4.27 -6.40
C ARG A 103 15.41 3.93 -6.12
N ARG A 104 15.66 2.82 -5.43
CA ARG A 104 17.00 2.23 -5.44
C ARG A 104 17.32 1.87 -6.88
N ARG A 105 18.21 2.64 -7.52
CA ARG A 105 18.87 2.20 -8.76
C ARG A 105 19.68 0.98 -8.37
N ILE A 106 19.27 -0.19 -8.84
CA ILE A 106 20.17 -1.35 -8.86
C ILE A 106 21.32 -0.92 -9.77
N ARG A 107 22.51 -0.72 -9.19
CA ARG A 107 23.72 -0.61 -10.00
C ARG A 107 23.93 -2.00 -10.60
N SER A 108 23.83 -2.09 -11.92
CA SER A 108 24.26 -3.24 -12.71
C SER A 108 25.74 -3.51 -12.49
#